data_AF-A0A142G3F0-F1
#
_entry.id   AF-A0A142G3F0-F1
#
_cell.length_a   1.000
_cell.length_b   1.000
_cell.length_c   1.000
_cell.angle_alpha   90.00
_cell.angle_beta   90.00
_cell.angle_gamma   90.00
#
_symmetry.space_group_name_H-M   'P 1'
#
loop_
_entity.id
_entity.type
_entity.pdbx_description
1 polymer ?
#
loop_
_entity_poly.entity_id
_entity_poly.type
_entity_poly.pdbx_seq_one_letter_code
_entity_poly.pdbx_strand_id
1 'polypeptide(L)'
;MRLFVMRHGEAELMVNSDKERRLNARGKEQSTLQGTWLKSTALDLDKVLVSPYTRALETFNQINEVYEQKLTDKLKIWDGITPYGDSGIVSDYLSVLAEEGVENVLIISHLPLVGDIVKEMCGRNPASFYPATIAEIYLGDERAEVIGIKYLDKF
;
A
#
# COMPACT_ATOMS: atom_id res chain seq x y z
N MET A 1 -14.99 -3.87 -4.18
CA MET A 1 -13.55 -3.57 -4.44
C MET A 1 -12.67 -4.31 -3.43
N ARG A 2 -11.53 -4.86 -3.86
CA ARG A 2 -10.43 -5.34 -3.00
C ARG A 2 -9.39 -4.23 -2.88
N LEU A 3 -9.03 -3.91 -1.64
CA LEU A 3 -8.05 -2.89 -1.29
C LEU A 3 -6.86 -3.55 -0.58
N PHE A 4 -5.66 -3.29 -1.08
CA PHE A 4 -4.41 -3.70 -0.48
C PHE A 4 -3.72 -2.48 0.13
N VAL A 5 -3.68 -2.39 1.46
CA VAL A 5 -2.98 -1.31 2.17
C VAL A 5 -1.60 -1.80 2.58
N MET A 6 -0.56 -1.23 2.00
CA MET A 6 0.83 -1.61 2.22
C MET A 6 1.62 -0.50 2.89
N ARG A 7 2.36 -0.86 3.95
CA ARG A 7 3.47 0.00 4.44
C ARG A 7 4.67 -0.18 3.52
N HIS A 8 5.37 0.91 3.17
CA HIS A 8 6.64 0.83 2.45
C HIS A 8 7.64 -0.18 3.07
N GLY A 9 8.56 -0.69 2.25
CA GLY A 9 9.63 -1.60 2.68
C GLY A 9 10.65 -0.93 3.60
N GLU A 10 11.55 -1.71 4.18
CA GLU A 10 12.53 -1.18 5.12
C GLU A 10 13.43 -0.10 4.50
N ALA A 11 13.54 1.04 5.19
CA ALA A 11 14.27 2.21 4.71
C ALA A 11 15.49 2.51 5.57
N GLU A 12 16.49 3.14 4.97
CA GLU A 12 17.72 3.57 5.65
C GLU A 12 17.41 4.45 6.87
N LEU A 13 18.25 4.37 7.92
CA LEU A 13 18.01 5.06 9.18
C LEU A 13 18.46 6.54 9.17
N MET A 14 19.47 6.90 8.37
CA MET A 14 20.07 8.23 8.38
C MET A 14 20.24 8.80 6.98
N VAL A 15 19.52 9.89 6.69
CA VAL A 15 19.71 10.78 5.55
C VAL A 15 19.40 12.21 6.00
N ASN A 16 19.71 13.20 5.16
CA ASN A 16 19.53 14.62 5.48
C ASN A 16 18.05 15.04 5.60
N SER A 17 17.10 14.33 4.98
CA SER A 17 15.65 14.63 5.00
C SER A 17 14.81 13.34 5.03
N ASP A 18 13.83 13.23 5.94
CA ASP A 18 13.02 11.98 6.05
C ASP A 18 12.35 11.60 4.73
N LYS A 19 11.87 12.58 3.95
CA LYS A 19 11.19 12.33 2.67
C LYS A 19 12.10 11.65 1.63
N GLU A 20 13.40 11.88 1.72
CA GLU A 20 14.42 11.38 0.78
C GLU A 20 15.00 10.01 1.17
N ARG A 21 14.58 9.46 2.31
CA ARG A 21 15.03 8.13 2.76
C ARG A 21 14.69 7.09 1.69
N ARG A 22 15.71 6.36 1.29
CA ARG A 22 15.63 5.24 0.35
C ARG A 22 15.39 3.93 1.06
N LEU A 23 14.89 2.94 0.31
CA LEU A 23 14.89 1.56 0.75
C LEU A 23 16.32 1.06 0.93
N ASN A 24 16.56 0.34 2.02
CA ASN A 24 17.79 -0.45 2.15
C ASN A 24 17.68 -1.74 1.32
N ALA A 25 18.75 -2.54 1.27
CA ALA A 25 18.76 -3.79 0.50
C ALA A 25 17.63 -4.75 0.91
N ARG A 26 17.38 -4.86 2.22
CA ARG A 26 16.29 -5.68 2.78
C ARG A 26 14.93 -5.14 2.33
N GLY A 27 14.68 -3.83 2.38
CA GLY A 27 13.43 -3.23 1.94
C GLY A 27 13.12 -3.44 0.47
N LYS A 28 14.13 -3.52 -0.38
CA LYS A 28 13.97 -3.87 -1.81
C LYS A 28 13.49 -5.31 -1.96
N GLU A 29 14.21 -6.26 -1.37
CA GLU A 29 13.84 -7.68 -1.36
C GLU A 29 12.43 -7.91 -0.80
N GLN A 30 12.11 -7.28 0.32
CA GLN A 30 10.78 -7.27 0.93
C GLN A 30 9.69 -6.82 -0.05
N SER A 31 9.94 -5.74 -0.79
CA SER A 31 9.00 -5.20 -1.76
C SER A 31 8.81 -6.14 -2.96
N THR A 32 9.87 -6.79 -3.44
CA THR A 32 9.81 -7.82 -4.50
C THR A 32 9.02 -9.06 -4.06
N LEU A 33 9.23 -9.54 -2.83
CA LEU A 33 8.48 -10.68 -2.29
C LEU A 33 6.98 -10.36 -2.20
N GLN A 34 6.65 -9.16 -1.75
CA GLN A 34 5.25 -8.73 -1.71
C GLN A 34 4.66 -8.51 -3.10
N GLY A 35 5.44 -8.03 -4.07
CA GLY A 35 5.01 -7.99 -5.48
C GLY A 35 4.68 -9.37 -6.03
N THR A 36 5.47 -10.39 -5.67
CA THR A 36 5.22 -11.79 -6.07
C THR A 36 3.94 -12.32 -5.45
N TRP A 37 3.73 -12.08 -4.16
CA TRP A 37 2.50 -12.46 -3.48
C TRP A 37 1.27 -11.74 -4.08
N LEU A 38 1.36 -10.42 -4.26
CA LEU A 38 0.30 -9.62 -4.90
C LEU A 38 -0.04 -10.17 -6.28
N LYS A 39 0.94 -10.48 -7.14
CA LYS A 39 0.68 -11.03 -8.48
C LYS A 39 -0.04 -12.39 -8.44
N SER A 40 0.18 -13.18 -7.39
CA SER A 40 -0.52 -14.46 -7.18
C SER A 40 -1.95 -14.31 -6.64
N THR A 41 -2.24 -13.20 -5.95
CA THR A 41 -3.52 -12.96 -5.25
C THR A 41 -4.44 -12.00 -6.00
N ALA A 42 -3.87 -11.06 -6.73
CA ALA A 42 -4.52 -10.07 -7.59
C ALA A 42 -3.65 -9.87 -8.84
N LEU A 43 -3.91 -10.68 -9.86
CA LEU A 43 -3.14 -10.68 -11.11
C LEU A 43 -3.17 -9.31 -11.79
N ASP A 44 -4.30 -8.61 -11.72
CA ASP A 44 -4.50 -7.28 -12.26
C ASP A 44 -4.92 -6.32 -11.14
N LEU A 45 -4.05 -5.35 -10.86
CA LEU A 45 -4.41 -4.15 -10.09
C LEU A 45 -4.97 -3.12 -11.06
N ASP A 46 -6.04 -2.42 -10.71
CA ASP A 46 -6.63 -1.37 -11.56
C ASP A 46 -6.05 0.00 -11.26
N LYS A 47 -5.68 0.21 -9.98
CA LYS A 47 -5.12 1.46 -9.50
C LYS A 47 -4.03 1.21 -8.47
N VAL A 48 -2.95 1.99 -8.56
CA VAL A 48 -1.88 1.98 -7.55
C VAL A 48 -1.66 3.39 -7.04
N LEU A 49 -1.99 3.64 -5.77
CA LEU A 49 -1.80 4.91 -5.09
C LEU A 49 -0.50 4.86 -4.29
N VAL A 50 0.43 5.78 -4.55
CA VAL A 50 1.74 5.77 -3.90
C VAL A 50 2.06 7.12 -3.29
N SER A 51 2.54 7.10 -2.05
CA SER A 51 3.06 8.30 -1.38
C SER A 51 4.23 8.90 -2.16
N PRO A 52 4.38 10.25 -2.20
CA PRO A 52 5.49 10.92 -2.88
C PRO A 52 6.86 10.73 -2.20
N TYR A 53 6.95 10.01 -1.08
CA TYR A 53 8.20 9.78 -0.36
C TYR A 53 9.03 8.72 -1.05
N THR A 54 10.36 8.92 -1.11
CA THR A 54 11.25 8.09 -1.94
C THR A 54 11.14 6.60 -1.64
N ARG A 55 11.14 6.19 -0.37
CA ARG A 55 10.93 4.80 0.05
C ARG A 55 9.62 4.16 -0.44
N ALA A 56 8.53 4.93 -0.55
CA ALA A 56 7.26 4.40 -1.05
C ALA A 56 7.29 4.22 -2.58
N LEU A 57 7.87 5.19 -3.30
CA LEU A 57 8.10 5.09 -4.74
C LEU A 57 9.05 3.94 -5.10
N GLU A 58 10.12 3.75 -4.33
CA GLU A 58 11.04 2.63 -4.53
C GLU A 58 10.38 1.28 -4.22
N THR A 59 9.50 1.20 -3.22
CA THR A 59 8.67 0.00 -2.98
C THR A 59 7.79 -0.30 -4.19
N PHE A 60 7.12 0.71 -4.74
CA PHE A 60 6.34 0.55 -5.97
C PHE A 60 7.19 0.04 -7.12
N ASN A 61 8.38 0.60 -7.35
CA ASN A 61 9.24 0.19 -8.45
C ASN A 61 9.59 -1.30 -8.37
N GLN A 62 9.95 -1.81 -7.19
CA GLN A 62 10.23 -3.23 -6.99
C GLN A 62 9.01 -4.13 -7.23
N ILE A 63 7.81 -3.67 -6.86
CA ILE A 63 6.57 -4.38 -7.16
C ILE A 63 6.29 -4.36 -8.66
N ASN A 64 6.43 -3.20 -9.32
CA ASN A 64 6.17 -3.04 -10.74
C ASN A 64 7.12 -3.88 -11.60
N GLU A 65 8.38 -4.08 -11.17
CA GLU A 65 9.30 -5.04 -11.80
C GLU A 65 8.72 -6.47 -11.85
N VAL A 66 8.09 -6.93 -10.76
CA VAL A 66 7.42 -8.25 -10.73
C VAL A 66 6.22 -8.32 -11.69
N TYR A 67 5.55 -7.19 -11.88
CA TYR A 67 4.45 -7.03 -12.84
C TYR A 67 4.93 -6.69 -14.26
N GLU A 68 6.23 -6.80 -14.57
CA GLU A 68 6.80 -6.51 -15.89
C GLU A 68 6.47 -5.08 -16.37
N GLN A 69 6.51 -4.12 -15.44
CA GLN A 69 6.22 -2.69 -15.67
C GLN A 69 4.77 -2.34 -16.04
N LYS A 70 3.84 -3.30 -15.97
CA LYS A 70 2.42 -3.13 -16.35
C LYS A 70 1.60 -2.24 -15.40
N LEU A 71 2.13 -1.87 -14.23
CA LEU A 71 1.44 -1.00 -13.29
C LEU A 71 1.72 0.50 -13.51
N THR A 72 2.61 0.85 -14.44
CA THR A 72 3.04 2.24 -14.67
C THR A 72 1.87 3.16 -15.04
N ASP A 73 1.01 2.73 -15.96
CA ASP A 73 -0.15 3.51 -16.40
C ASP A 73 -1.28 3.57 -15.36
N LYS A 74 -1.18 2.73 -14.32
CA LYS A 74 -2.14 2.59 -13.23
C LYS A 74 -1.70 3.37 -11.98
N LEU A 75 -0.46 3.88 -11.99
CA LEU A 75 0.14 4.63 -10.89
C LEU A 75 -0.49 6.03 -10.76
N LYS A 76 -0.83 6.39 -9.52
CA LYS A 76 -1.10 7.76 -9.09
C LYS A 76 -0.23 8.07 -7.88
N ILE A 77 0.70 9.01 -8.03
CA ILE A 77 1.44 9.58 -6.90
C ILE A 77 0.51 10.57 -6.21
N TRP A 78 0.34 10.45 -4.89
CA TRP A 78 -0.64 11.26 -4.16
C TRP A 78 -0.11 11.74 -2.80
N ASP A 79 -0.04 13.07 -2.64
CA ASP A 79 0.40 13.71 -1.38
C ASP A 79 -0.52 13.41 -0.19
N GLY A 80 -1.79 13.05 -0.44
CA GLY A 80 -2.77 12.71 0.60
C GLY A 80 -2.47 11.43 1.37
N ILE A 81 -1.50 10.63 0.92
CA ILE A 81 -1.07 9.38 1.59
C ILE A 81 0.38 9.43 2.10
N THR A 82 0.85 10.62 2.49
CA THR A 82 2.08 10.79 3.30
C THR A 82 1.84 10.36 4.76
N PRO A 83 2.87 10.30 5.63
CA PRO A 83 2.65 10.02 7.05
C PRO A 83 1.66 10.96 7.76
N TYR A 84 1.40 12.14 7.19
CA TYR A 84 0.52 13.16 7.75
C TYR A 84 -0.82 13.25 7.01
N GLY A 85 -1.13 12.29 6.13
CA GLY A 85 -2.41 12.23 5.43
C GLY A 85 -3.58 12.00 6.38
N ASP A 86 -4.78 12.28 5.87
CA ASP A 86 -6.04 12.12 6.60
C ASP A 86 -6.77 10.86 6.11
N SER A 87 -7.07 9.92 7.01
CA SER A 87 -7.71 8.65 6.65
C SER A 87 -9.14 8.82 6.13
N GLY A 88 -9.86 9.85 6.57
CA GLY A 88 -11.19 10.18 6.07
C GLY A 88 -11.15 10.62 4.61
N ILE A 89 -10.21 11.50 4.25
CA ILE A 89 -9.99 11.91 2.85
C ILE A 89 -9.61 10.71 1.97
N VAL A 90 -8.80 9.78 2.51
CA VAL A 90 -8.45 8.54 1.80
C VAL A 90 -9.67 7.63 1.61
N SER A 91 -10.49 7.49 2.66
CA SER A 91 -11.74 6.72 2.61
C SER A 91 -12.71 7.29 1.57
N ASP A 92 -12.96 8.60 1.58
CA ASP A 92 -13.84 9.26 0.61
C ASP A 92 -13.37 9.03 -0.83
N TYR A 93 -12.06 9.15 -1.08
CA TYR A 93 -11.49 8.90 -2.40
C TYR A 93 -11.64 7.43 -2.84
N LEU A 94 -11.49 6.48 -1.92
CA LEU A 94 -11.69 5.05 -2.19
C LEU A 94 -13.15 4.72 -2.51
N SER A 95 -14.11 5.36 -1.83
CA SER A 95 -15.54 5.23 -2.13
C SER A 95 -15.85 5.68 -3.56
N VAL A 96 -15.30 6.82 -4.00
CA VAL A 96 -15.45 7.29 -5.39
C VAL A 96 -14.89 6.27 -6.37
N LEU A 97 -13.69 5.72 -6.11
CA LEU A 97 -13.12 4.68 -6.99
C LEU A 97 -14.02 3.42 -7.04
N ALA A 98 -14.66 3.06 -5.92
CA ALA A 98 -15.58 1.92 -5.88
C ALA A 98 -16.84 2.17 -6.70
N GLU A 99 -17.41 3.38 -6.63
CA GLU A 99 -18.54 3.80 -7.47
C GLU A 99 -18.19 3.84 -8.96
N GLU A 100 -16.94 4.18 -9.30
CA GLU A 100 -16.40 4.11 -10.66
C GLU A 100 -16.12 2.68 -11.16
N GLY A 101 -16.37 1.65 -10.34
CA GLY A 101 -16.22 0.25 -10.70
C GLY A 101 -14.78 -0.26 -10.66
N VAL A 102 -13.87 0.43 -9.96
CA VAL A 102 -12.49 -0.03 -9.76
C VAL A 102 -12.50 -1.25 -8.82
N GLU A 103 -11.90 -2.36 -9.25
CA GLU A 103 -12.01 -3.63 -8.53
C GLU A 103 -10.84 -3.88 -7.58
N ASN A 104 -9.59 -3.62 -8.01
CA ASN A 104 -8.38 -3.95 -7.24
C ASN A 104 -7.47 -2.72 -7.08
N VAL A 105 -7.31 -2.24 -5.85
CA VAL A 105 -6.52 -1.04 -5.53
C VAL A 105 -5.37 -1.39 -4.60
N LEU A 106 -4.15 -0.93 -4.92
CA LEU A 106 -2.99 -0.98 -4.04
C LEU A 106 -2.66 0.42 -3.52
N ILE A 107 -2.52 0.58 -2.19
CA ILE A 107 -1.99 1.77 -1.53
C ILE A 107 -0.62 1.45 -0.95
N ILE A 108 0.40 2.26 -1.27
CA ILE A 108 1.73 2.18 -0.65
C ILE A 108 2.00 3.47 0.13
N SER A 109 2.00 3.36 1.46
CA SER A 109 2.05 4.49 2.38
C SER A 109 2.91 4.19 3.63
N HIS A 110 2.66 4.89 4.73
CA HIS A 110 3.51 4.96 5.93
C HIS A 110 2.68 4.80 7.20
N LEU A 111 3.36 4.58 8.32
CA LEU A 111 2.76 4.80 9.63
C LEU A 111 2.66 6.30 9.95
N PRO A 112 1.64 6.73 10.70
CA PRO A 112 0.53 5.91 11.23
C PRO A 112 -0.55 5.59 10.17
N LEU A 113 -0.60 6.36 9.08
CA LEU A 113 -1.71 6.39 8.13
C LEU A 113 -2.18 5.01 7.61
N VAL A 114 -1.29 4.06 7.31
CA VAL A 114 -1.71 2.71 6.88
C VAL A 114 -2.61 2.02 7.90
N GLY A 115 -2.34 2.20 9.19
CA GLY A 115 -3.19 1.66 10.25
C GLY A 115 -4.49 2.46 10.41
N ASP A 116 -4.41 3.78 10.23
CA ASP A 116 -5.57 4.66 10.32
C ASP A 116 -6.55 4.41 9.18
N ILE A 117 -6.09 4.19 7.94
CA ILE A 117 -6.93 3.78 6.80
C ILE A 117 -7.69 2.49 7.13
N VAL A 118 -6.98 1.45 7.60
CA VAL A 118 -7.64 0.17 7.94
C VAL A 118 -8.69 0.39 9.03
N LYS A 119 -8.38 1.19 10.05
CA LYS A 119 -9.30 1.51 11.14
C LYS A 119 -10.51 2.32 10.67
N GLU A 120 -10.30 3.32 9.81
CA GLU A 120 -11.36 4.16 9.24
C GLU A 120 -12.36 3.29 8.47
N MET A 121 -11.86 2.47 7.56
CA MET A 121 -12.70 1.62 6.72
C MET A 121 -13.41 0.53 7.55
N CYS A 122 -12.67 -0.18 8.41
CA CYS A 122 -13.14 -1.42 9.05
C CYS A 122 -13.57 -1.25 10.51
N GLY A 123 -13.54 -0.03 11.06
CA GLY A 123 -13.78 0.30 12.47
C GLY A 123 -12.66 -0.10 13.45
N ARG A 124 -11.71 -0.94 13.02
CA ARG A 124 -10.53 -1.35 13.80
C ARG A 124 -9.38 -1.76 12.88
N ASN A 125 -8.14 -1.61 13.37
CA ASN A 125 -6.96 -2.15 12.69
C ASN A 125 -6.42 -3.38 13.47
N PRO A 126 -6.56 -4.60 12.94
CA PRO A 126 -5.97 -5.81 13.54
C PRO A 126 -4.49 -6.03 13.15
N ALA A 127 -3.93 -5.26 12.22
CA ALA A 127 -2.59 -5.48 11.68
C ALA A 127 -1.50 -4.68 12.39
N SER A 128 -0.38 -5.35 12.68
CA SER A 128 0.87 -4.71 13.10
C SER A 128 1.70 -4.37 11.86
N PHE A 129 1.66 -3.13 11.39
CA PHE A 129 2.37 -2.73 10.18
C PHE A 129 3.89 -2.62 10.35
N TYR A 130 4.59 -3.75 10.31
CA TYR A 130 6.03 -3.80 10.05
C TYR A 130 6.33 -3.33 8.61
N PRO A 131 7.57 -2.94 8.26
CA PRO A 131 7.91 -2.62 6.88
C PRO A 131 7.43 -3.72 5.91
N ALA A 132 6.87 -3.29 4.78
CA ALA A 132 6.28 -4.16 3.76
C ALA A 132 5.09 -5.03 4.20
N THR A 133 4.46 -4.79 5.36
CA THR A 133 3.18 -5.47 5.71
C THR A 133 2.05 -5.01 4.79
N ILE A 134 1.22 -5.96 4.34
CA ILE A 134 0.00 -5.69 3.56
C ILE A 134 -1.23 -6.14 4.36
N ALA A 135 -2.22 -5.25 4.49
CA ALA A 135 -3.58 -5.63 4.89
C ALA A 135 -4.46 -5.68 3.64
N GLU A 136 -5.16 -6.79 3.45
CA GLU A 136 -6.16 -6.97 2.41
C GLU A 136 -7.55 -6.72 2.98
N ILE A 137 -8.27 -5.79 2.37
CA ILE A 137 -9.62 -5.37 2.75
C ILE A 137 -10.57 -5.68 1.59
N TYR A 138 -11.71 -6.27 1.91
CA TYR A 138 -12.84 -6.29 0.99
C TYR A 138 -13.80 -5.15 1.33
N LEU A 139 -14.07 -4.30 0.33
CA LEU A 139 -15.04 -3.21 0.38
C LEU A 139 -16.28 -3.63 -0.40
N GLY A 140 -17.35 -3.96 0.32
CA GLY A 140 -18.69 -4.19 -0.23
C GLY A 140 -19.63 -3.02 0.07
N ASP A 141 -20.85 -3.08 -0.47
CA ASP A 141 -21.82 -1.97 -0.45
C ASP A 141 -22.20 -1.51 0.96
N GLU A 142 -22.29 -2.44 1.92
CA GLU A 142 -22.74 -2.15 3.29
C GLU A 142 -21.62 -2.29 4.33
N ARG A 143 -20.47 -2.89 3.96
CA ARG A 143 -19.43 -3.24 4.93
C ARG A 143 -18.04 -3.35 4.30
N ALA A 144 -17.04 -2.89 5.06
CA ALA A 144 -15.63 -3.17 4.83
C ALA A 144 -15.10 -4.16 5.86
N GLU A 145 -14.30 -5.12 5.42
CA GLU A 145 -13.70 -6.14 6.29
C GLU A 145 -12.26 -6.46 5.89
N VAL A 146 -11.37 -6.58 6.88
CA VAL A 146 -10.03 -7.12 6.69
C VAL A 146 -10.14 -8.63 6.48
N ILE A 147 -9.84 -9.09 5.26
CA ILE A 147 -9.92 -10.51 4.88
C ILE A 147 -8.58 -11.24 4.99
N GLY A 148 -7.48 -10.50 5.03
CA GLY A 148 -6.14 -11.08 5.17
C GLY A 148 -5.10 -10.08 5.61
N ILE A 149 -4.02 -10.56 6.23
CA ILE A 149 -2.83 -9.77 6.53
C ILE A 149 -1.62 -10.58 6.07
N LYS A 150 -0.88 -10.05 5.09
CA LYS A 150 0.39 -10.63 4.66
C LYS A 150 1.53 -9.93 5.38
N TYR A 151 2.07 -10.61 6.37
CA TYR A 151 3.40 -10.34 6.90
C TYR A 151 4.46 -10.95 5.97
N LEU A 152 5.66 -10.38 5.98
CA LEU A 152 6.82 -11.11 5.49
C LEU A 152 7.10 -12.22 6.47
N ASP A 153 7.23 -13.44 5.94
CA ASP A 153 7.53 -14.59 6.76
C ASP A 153 8.86 -14.29 7.48
N LYS A 154 8.83 -14.38 8.82
CA LYS A 154 10.05 -14.27 9.61
C LYS A 154 10.92 -15.47 9.23
N PHE A 155 11.90 -15.26 8.38
CA PHE A 155 13.03 -16.18 8.26
C PHE A 155 13.78 -16.22 9.60
#